data_AF-A0A3M0G092-F1
#
_entry.id   AF-A0A3M0G092-F1
#
_cell.length_a   1.000
_cell.length_b   1.000
_cell.length_c   1.000
_cell.angle_alpha   90.00
_cell.angle_beta   90.00
_cell.angle_gamma   90.00
#
_symmetry.space_group_name_H-M   'P 1'
#
loop_
_entity.id
_entity.type
_entity.pdbx_description
1 polymer ?
#
loop_
_entity_poly.entity_id
_entity_poly.type
_entity_poly.pdbx_seq_one_letter_code
_entity_poly.pdbx_strand_id
1 'polypeptide(L)'
;MNFKALAARFALVVSCGLMTATPAAAQFWQCVTFARSVSGIEIRGNANTWWSQAEGRYERGHTPKAGSVLAFSPTLRMRVGHVAMVSKVVSDREVLLTHANWSRPGAIETNVRAVDVSDAGDWSMVKVWYGPQGDLGTSAYPTKGFIYSGHAPAGDTFDAPAQPSFQMASRTVSAAQRANATQLATIQHGPTDPRGIFTLVNEAN
;
A
#
# COMPACT_ATOMS: atom_id res chain seq x y z
N MET A 1 5.42 -63.64 -27.81
CA MET A 1 5.07 -62.63 -26.79
C MET A 1 3.59 -62.34 -26.87
N ASN A 2 2.81 -62.70 -25.84
CA ASN A 2 1.35 -62.61 -25.83
C ASN A 2 0.90 -61.19 -25.46
N PHE A 3 0.49 -60.42 -26.47
CA PHE A 3 0.06 -59.01 -26.35
C PHE A 3 -1.23 -58.76 -25.55
N LYS A 4 -1.90 -59.81 -25.05
CA LYS A 4 -3.19 -59.67 -24.35
C LYS A 4 -3.06 -59.36 -22.85
N ALA A 5 -1.87 -59.47 -22.26
CA ALA A 5 -1.67 -59.28 -20.82
C ALA A 5 -1.34 -57.82 -20.40
N LEU A 6 -1.08 -56.92 -21.36
CA LEU A 6 -0.70 -55.53 -21.05
C LEU A 6 -1.91 -54.60 -20.84
N ALA A 7 -3.09 -54.97 -21.34
CA ALA A 7 -4.28 -54.10 -21.31
C ALA A 7 -4.92 -54.02 -19.92
N ALA A 8 -4.79 -55.04 -19.07
CA ALA A 8 -5.49 -55.10 -17.78
C ALA A 8 -4.77 -54.38 -16.62
N ARG A 9 -3.49 -54.03 -16.77
CA ARG A 9 -2.72 -53.30 -15.74
C ARG A 9 -2.68 -51.78 -15.91
N PHE A 10 -3.18 -51.27 -17.04
CA PHE A 10 -3.30 -49.83 -17.26
C PHE A 10 -4.62 -49.24 -16.76
N ALA A 11 -5.62 -50.08 -16.42
CA ALA A 11 -6.92 -49.60 -15.98
C ALA A 11 -7.00 -49.21 -14.50
N LEU A 12 -6.02 -49.58 -13.66
CA LEU A 12 -6.04 -49.27 -12.21
C LEU A 12 -5.21 -48.04 -11.81
N VAL A 13 -4.33 -47.54 -12.69
CA VAL A 13 -3.41 -46.42 -12.35
C VAL A 13 -3.96 -45.05 -12.79
N VAL A 14 -5.01 -45.02 -13.61
CA VAL A 14 -5.59 -43.77 -14.15
C VAL A 14 -6.66 -43.15 -13.22
N SER A 15 -7.03 -43.81 -12.12
CA SER A 15 -8.12 -43.34 -11.24
C SER A 15 -7.67 -42.55 -10.00
N CYS A 16 -6.37 -42.29 -9.79
CA CYS A 16 -5.87 -41.63 -8.58
C CYS A 16 -5.19 -40.28 -8.87
N GLY A 17 -5.81 -39.44 -9.71
CA GLY A 17 -5.24 -38.18 -10.16
C GLY A 17 -6.14 -36.95 -10.03
N LEU A 18 -7.32 -37.05 -9.42
CA LEU A 18 -8.09 -35.85 -9.07
C LEU A 18 -7.49 -35.26 -7.79
N MET A 19 -6.40 -34.51 -7.94
CA MET A 19 -6.04 -33.49 -6.96
C MET A 19 -7.22 -32.54 -6.87
N THR A 20 -8.05 -32.71 -5.85
CA THR A 20 -9.08 -31.73 -5.50
C THR A 20 -8.37 -30.44 -5.15
N ALA A 21 -8.28 -29.51 -6.10
CA ALA A 21 -7.91 -28.14 -5.81
C ALA A 21 -8.97 -27.60 -4.83
N THR A 22 -8.68 -27.67 -3.54
CA THR A 22 -9.52 -27.05 -2.52
C THR A 22 -9.56 -25.57 -2.87
N PRO A 23 -10.74 -24.97 -3.10
CA PRO A 23 -10.82 -23.54 -3.31
C PRO A 23 -10.12 -22.87 -2.13
N ALA A 24 -9.16 -21.99 -2.41
CA ALA A 24 -8.55 -21.17 -1.38
C ALA A 24 -9.68 -20.36 -0.74
N ALA A 25 -10.15 -20.79 0.43
CA ALA A 25 -11.13 -20.05 1.20
C ALA A 25 -10.46 -18.73 1.60
N ALA A 26 -10.79 -17.65 0.90
CA ALA A 26 -10.31 -16.33 1.25
C ALA A 26 -10.76 -16.03 2.68
N GLN A 27 -9.80 -15.90 3.61
CA GLN A 27 -10.13 -15.56 4.99
C GLN A 27 -10.77 -14.17 5.03
N PHE A 28 -11.96 -14.09 5.62
CA PHE A 28 -12.71 -12.85 5.75
C PHE A 28 -12.34 -12.13 7.05
N TRP A 29 -11.41 -11.18 6.96
CA TRP A 29 -10.90 -10.47 8.13
C TRP A 29 -11.77 -9.28 8.51
N GLN A 30 -12.13 -9.17 9.80
CA GLN A 30 -12.67 -7.93 10.35
C GLN A 30 -11.52 -7.02 10.78
N CYS A 31 -11.72 -5.71 10.70
CA CYS A 31 -10.71 -4.74 11.13
C CYS A 31 -10.31 -4.95 12.60
N VAL A 32 -11.28 -5.15 13.49
CA VAL A 32 -11.04 -5.36 14.92
C VAL A 32 -10.32 -6.68 15.21
N THR A 33 -10.66 -7.79 14.55
CA THR A 33 -9.99 -9.07 14.81
C THR A 33 -8.56 -9.05 14.29
N PHE A 34 -8.34 -8.48 13.11
CA PHE A 34 -7.02 -8.33 12.52
C PHE A 34 -6.15 -7.34 13.30
N ALA A 35 -6.68 -6.17 13.69
CA ALA A 35 -5.93 -5.19 14.46
C ALA A 35 -5.42 -5.78 15.78
N ARG A 36 -6.22 -6.58 16.49
CA ARG A 36 -5.77 -7.29 17.70
C ARG A 36 -4.60 -8.23 17.41
N SER A 37 -4.70 -9.03 16.34
CA SER A 37 -3.65 -10.02 16.02
C SER A 37 -2.31 -9.40 15.65
N VAL A 38 -2.30 -8.16 15.13
CA VAL A 38 -1.07 -7.49 14.69
C VAL A 38 -0.52 -6.45 15.67
N SER A 39 -1.37 -5.88 16.54
CA SER A 39 -0.96 -4.81 17.48
C SER A 39 -0.71 -5.27 18.91
N GLY A 40 -1.20 -6.45 19.30
CA GLY A 40 -1.18 -6.91 20.70
C GLY A 40 -2.19 -6.22 21.61
N ILE A 41 -3.04 -5.33 21.08
CA ILE A 41 -4.16 -4.75 21.84
C ILE A 41 -5.26 -5.81 22.02
N GLU A 42 -5.70 -6.01 23.25
CA GLU A 42 -6.68 -7.03 23.66
C GLU A 42 -8.07 -6.45 23.95
N ILE A 43 -8.47 -5.45 23.15
CA ILE A 43 -9.82 -4.86 23.18
C ILE A 43 -10.72 -5.63 22.21
N ARG A 44 -11.97 -5.90 22.62
CA ARG A 44 -12.94 -6.68 21.82
C ARG A 44 -14.22 -5.89 21.60
N GLY A 45 -15.04 -6.33 20.65
CA GLY A 45 -16.27 -5.66 20.25
C GLY A 45 -16.07 -4.70 19.09
N ASN A 46 -17.10 -3.88 18.82
CA ASN A 46 -17.15 -2.97 17.68
C ASN A 46 -16.05 -1.89 17.77
N ALA A 47 -15.50 -1.49 16.62
CA ALA A 47 -14.39 -0.54 16.53
C ALA A 47 -14.70 0.81 17.21
N ASN A 48 -15.93 1.31 17.08
CA ASN A 48 -16.37 2.57 17.71
C ASN A 48 -16.30 2.56 19.25
N THR A 49 -16.25 1.39 19.89
CA THR A 49 -16.13 1.28 21.35
C THR A 49 -14.68 1.23 21.83
N TRP A 50 -13.71 1.00 20.93
CA TRP A 50 -12.33 0.74 21.33
C TRP A 50 -11.67 1.92 22.05
N TRP A 51 -11.96 3.14 21.60
CA TRP A 51 -11.41 4.35 22.21
C TRP A 51 -11.79 4.46 23.69
N SER A 52 -13.07 4.27 24.02
CA SER A 52 -13.55 4.29 25.40
C SER A 52 -13.05 3.08 26.19
N GLN A 53 -13.04 1.89 25.60
CA GLN A 53 -12.52 0.68 26.28
C GLN A 53 -11.02 0.71 26.56
N ALA A 54 -10.26 1.51 25.81
CA ALA A 54 -8.84 1.70 26.03
C ALA A 54 -8.54 2.55 27.27
N GLU A 55 -9.48 3.40 27.69
CA GLU A 55 -9.31 4.24 28.88
C GLU A 55 -8.98 3.40 30.13
N GLY A 56 -7.92 3.80 30.83
CA GLY A 56 -7.42 3.10 32.01
C GLY A 56 -6.73 1.76 31.75
N ARG A 57 -6.71 1.26 30.49
CA ARG A 57 -6.09 -0.02 30.10
C ARG A 57 -4.92 0.14 29.15
N TYR A 58 -5.00 1.13 28.26
CA TYR A 58 -3.99 1.50 27.29
C TYR A 58 -3.85 3.02 27.28
N GLU A 59 -2.62 3.50 27.11
CA GLU A 59 -2.43 4.93 26.86
C GLU A 59 -3.09 5.32 25.52
N ARG A 60 -3.58 6.56 25.47
CA ARG A 60 -4.24 7.16 24.30
C ARG A 60 -3.62 8.52 24.01
N GLY A 61 -3.57 8.90 22.74
CA GLY A 61 -3.06 10.22 22.35
C GLY A 61 -3.24 10.51 20.86
N HIS A 62 -2.65 11.62 20.40
CA HIS A 62 -2.76 12.09 19.01
C HIS A 62 -1.44 11.99 18.24
N THR A 63 -0.36 11.57 18.90
CA THR A 63 0.92 11.34 18.23
C THR A 63 0.96 9.93 17.65
N PRO A 64 1.20 9.76 16.33
CA PRO A 64 1.34 8.43 15.74
C PRO A 64 2.59 7.73 16.28
N LYS A 65 2.49 6.43 16.54
CA LYS A 65 3.62 5.57 16.92
C LYS A 65 3.49 4.26 16.17
N ALA A 66 4.60 3.70 15.70
CA ALA A 66 4.56 2.35 15.13
C ALA A 66 3.99 1.37 16.17
N GLY A 67 3.06 0.51 15.73
CA GLY A 67 2.37 -0.47 16.58
C GLY A 67 1.13 0.06 17.27
N SER A 68 0.92 1.38 17.30
CA SER A 68 -0.33 1.94 17.80
C SER A 68 -1.48 1.65 16.85
N VAL A 69 -2.71 1.69 17.37
CA VAL A 69 -3.93 1.51 16.58
C VAL A 69 -4.65 2.85 16.46
N LEU A 70 -4.79 3.35 15.24
CA LEU A 70 -5.63 4.49 14.91
C LEU A 70 -7.10 4.08 15.05
N ALA A 71 -7.85 4.80 15.89
CA ALA A 71 -9.26 4.56 16.14
C ALA A 71 -10.12 5.57 15.38
N PHE A 72 -10.92 5.09 14.42
CA PHE A 72 -11.81 5.94 13.63
C PHE A 72 -13.13 6.18 14.35
N SER A 73 -13.63 7.41 14.27
CA SER A 73 -14.97 7.74 14.74
C SER A 73 -16.02 7.15 13.80
N PRO A 74 -17.18 6.70 14.32
CA PRO A 74 -18.26 6.23 13.47
C PRO A 74 -18.84 7.36 12.62
N THR A 75 -19.20 7.04 11.38
CA THR A 75 -19.89 7.95 10.47
C THR A 75 -21.13 7.27 9.88
N LEU A 76 -21.96 7.99 9.12
CA LEU A 76 -23.12 7.40 8.44
C LEU A 76 -22.74 6.21 7.53
N ARG A 77 -21.59 6.30 6.87
CA ARG A 77 -21.08 5.28 5.94
C ARG A 77 -20.19 4.23 6.63
N MET A 78 -19.87 4.43 7.92
CA MET A 78 -18.99 3.58 8.72
C MET A 78 -19.49 3.52 10.17
N ARG A 79 -20.70 2.99 10.36
CA ARG A 79 -21.47 3.12 11.62
C ARG A 79 -20.83 2.41 12.82
N VAL A 80 -20.09 1.34 12.55
CA VAL A 80 -19.38 0.57 13.59
C VAL A 80 -17.97 1.11 13.87
N GLY A 81 -17.57 2.22 13.24
CA GLY A 81 -16.21 2.74 13.28
C GLY A 81 -15.22 1.87 12.48
N HIS A 82 -13.93 2.14 12.65
CA HIS A 82 -12.85 1.34 12.10
C HIS A 82 -11.61 1.44 12.98
N VAL A 83 -10.71 0.47 12.86
CA VAL A 83 -9.40 0.48 13.52
C VAL A 83 -8.33 0.02 12.56
N ALA A 84 -7.16 0.65 12.62
CA ALA A 84 -6.03 0.31 11.78
C ALA A 84 -4.72 0.44 12.55
N MET A 85 -3.84 -0.56 12.46
CA MET A 85 -2.54 -0.50 13.10
C MET A 85 -1.59 0.34 12.27
N VAL A 86 -0.83 1.23 12.90
CA VAL A 86 0.26 1.99 12.28
C VAL A 86 1.47 1.07 12.13
N SER A 87 1.82 0.69 10.90
CA SER A 87 3.04 -0.10 10.64
C SER A 87 4.28 0.78 10.66
N LYS A 88 4.18 2.01 10.16
CA LYS A 88 5.31 2.95 10.11
C LYS A 88 4.82 4.38 10.19
N VAL A 89 5.59 5.23 10.90
CA VAL A 89 5.44 6.68 10.83
C VAL A 89 6.36 7.19 9.72
N VAL A 90 5.80 7.86 8.72
CA VAL A 90 6.55 8.38 7.57
C VAL A 90 6.93 9.84 7.79
N SER A 91 5.98 10.63 8.31
CA SER A 91 6.18 12.03 8.70
C SER A 91 5.17 12.42 9.77
N ASP A 92 5.19 13.68 10.20
CA ASP A 92 4.20 14.23 11.15
C ASP A 92 2.75 14.13 10.64
N ARG A 93 2.58 14.01 9.31
CA ARG A 93 1.27 14.03 8.64
C ARG A 93 1.00 12.78 7.82
N GLU A 94 1.90 11.79 7.80
CA GLU A 94 1.73 10.56 7.04
C GLU A 94 2.20 9.34 7.82
N VAL A 95 1.36 8.31 7.82
CA VAL A 95 1.66 6.98 8.36
C VAL A 95 1.33 5.92 7.34
N LEU A 96 1.95 4.75 7.49
CA LEU A 96 1.53 3.53 6.83
C LEU A 96 0.67 2.73 7.79
N LEU A 97 -0.45 2.24 7.28
CA LEU A 97 -1.42 1.44 8.00
C LEU A 97 -1.40 0.00 7.50
N THR A 98 -1.57 -0.93 8.44
CA THR A 98 -1.89 -2.33 8.16
C THR A 98 -3.23 -2.65 8.81
N HIS A 99 -4.22 -2.96 7.98
CA HIS A 99 -5.60 -3.17 8.41
C HIS A 99 -6.37 -4.11 7.47
N ALA A 100 -7.60 -4.45 7.85
CA ALA A 100 -8.47 -5.30 7.04
C ALA A 100 -9.85 -4.66 6.84
N ASN A 101 -10.60 -5.14 5.86
CA ASN A 101 -12.00 -4.76 5.59
C ASN A 101 -12.19 -3.26 5.27
N TRP A 102 -11.22 -2.65 4.59
CA TRP A 102 -11.29 -1.25 4.18
C TRP A 102 -11.70 -1.12 2.71
N SER A 103 -10.78 -1.40 1.79
CA SER A 103 -11.04 -1.25 0.35
C SER A 103 -11.91 -2.34 -0.25
N ARG A 104 -11.85 -3.55 0.33
CA ARG A 104 -12.65 -4.71 -0.08
C ARG A 104 -13.09 -5.48 1.16
N PRO A 105 -14.32 -6.03 1.17
CA PRO A 105 -14.80 -6.82 2.30
C PRO A 105 -13.83 -7.96 2.64
N GLY A 106 -13.38 -8.01 3.89
CA GLY A 106 -12.50 -9.08 4.39
C GLY A 106 -11.04 -9.05 3.95
N ALA A 107 -10.66 -8.20 3.00
CA ALA A 107 -9.29 -8.15 2.49
C ALA A 107 -8.35 -7.44 3.46
N ILE A 108 -7.09 -7.88 3.51
CA ILE A 108 -6.01 -7.22 4.25
C ILE A 108 -5.27 -6.28 3.30
N GLU A 109 -4.99 -5.07 3.78
CA GLU A 109 -4.10 -4.10 3.15
C GLU A 109 -2.94 -3.82 4.11
N THR A 110 -1.70 -4.00 3.64
CA THR A 110 -0.48 -3.79 4.41
C THR A 110 0.25 -2.56 3.92
N ASN A 111 0.81 -1.80 4.87
CA ASN A 111 1.65 -0.63 4.58
C ASN A 111 0.99 0.41 3.66
N VAL A 112 -0.33 0.57 3.73
CA VAL A 112 -1.07 1.53 2.91
C VAL A 112 -1.10 2.91 3.54
N ARG A 113 -1.05 3.95 2.71
CA ARG A 113 -0.91 5.34 3.19
C ARG A 113 -2.16 5.82 3.93
N ALA A 114 -1.94 6.54 5.02
CA ALA A 114 -2.93 7.43 5.60
C ALA A 114 -2.29 8.78 5.91
N VAL A 115 -3.00 9.84 5.53
CA VAL A 115 -2.54 11.22 5.64
C VAL A 115 -3.48 11.99 6.55
N ASP A 116 -2.91 12.71 7.50
CA ASP A 116 -3.63 13.66 8.33
C ASP A 116 -3.97 14.91 7.52
N VAL A 117 -5.27 15.15 7.37
CA VAL A 117 -5.83 16.30 6.66
C VAL A 117 -6.55 17.26 7.60
N SER A 118 -6.36 17.15 8.92
CA SER A 118 -6.93 18.11 9.86
C SER A 118 -6.21 19.46 9.78
N ASP A 119 -6.93 20.54 10.04
CA ASP A 119 -6.35 21.89 10.02
C ASP A 119 -5.31 22.05 11.13
N ALA A 120 -5.49 21.37 12.26
CA ALA A 120 -4.63 21.45 13.44
C ALA A 120 -3.40 20.53 13.39
N GLY A 121 -3.34 19.56 12.47
CA GLY A 121 -2.25 18.55 12.46
C GLY A 121 -2.29 17.59 13.64
N ASP A 122 -3.48 17.39 14.20
CA ASP A 122 -3.75 16.60 15.40
C ASP A 122 -4.34 15.21 15.08
N TRP A 123 -4.30 14.80 13.80
CA TRP A 123 -4.86 13.52 13.34
C TRP A 123 -6.38 13.37 13.53
N SER A 124 -7.11 14.43 13.87
CA SER A 124 -8.57 14.40 14.04
C SER A 124 -9.33 14.07 12.75
N MET A 125 -8.68 14.20 11.59
CA MET A 125 -9.27 13.93 10.28
C MET A 125 -8.23 13.31 9.33
N VAL A 126 -8.52 12.15 8.74
CA VAL A 126 -7.55 11.44 7.88
C VAL A 126 -8.14 11.05 6.53
N LYS A 127 -7.31 11.03 5.50
CA LYS A 127 -7.60 10.32 4.24
C LYS A 127 -6.76 9.06 4.19
N VAL A 128 -7.37 7.96 3.78
CA VAL A 128 -6.72 6.64 3.73
C VAL A 128 -6.71 6.17 2.29
N TRP A 129 -5.65 5.46 1.90
CA TRP A 129 -5.59 4.70 0.67
C TRP A 129 -6.89 3.92 0.40
N TYR A 130 -7.29 3.84 -0.87
CA TYR A 130 -8.44 3.08 -1.31
C TYR A 130 -8.09 2.29 -2.57
N GLY A 131 -8.03 0.96 -2.44
CA GLY A 131 -7.58 0.04 -3.48
C GLY A 131 -8.23 0.23 -4.86
N PRO A 132 -9.56 0.43 -4.98
CA PRO A 132 -10.20 0.71 -6.27
C PRO A 132 -9.73 2.00 -6.95
N GLN A 133 -9.28 3.00 -6.19
CA GLN A 133 -8.73 4.24 -6.73
C GLN A 133 -7.23 4.13 -7.02
N GLY A 134 -6.51 3.25 -6.32
CA GLY A 134 -5.06 3.15 -6.43
C GLY A 134 -4.32 4.38 -5.88
N ASP A 135 -4.97 5.13 -5.00
CA ASP A 135 -4.43 6.29 -4.28
C ASP A 135 -5.25 6.53 -3.01
N LEU A 136 -4.97 7.62 -2.29
CA LEU A 136 -5.82 8.15 -1.22
C LEU A 136 -7.27 8.29 -1.70
N GLY A 137 -8.18 7.69 -0.94
CA GLY A 137 -9.62 7.80 -1.16
C GLY A 137 -10.07 9.26 -1.11
N THR A 138 -11.21 9.56 -1.74
CA THR A 138 -11.76 10.93 -1.79
C THR A 138 -12.32 11.40 -0.45
N SER A 139 -12.80 10.48 0.39
CA SER A 139 -13.42 10.77 1.68
C SER A 139 -12.39 11.02 2.78
N ALA A 140 -12.65 12.01 3.62
CA ALA A 140 -11.95 12.23 4.87
C ALA A 140 -12.76 11.61 6.03
N TYR A 141 -12.06 11.00 6.98
CA TYR A 141 -12.66 10.27 8.08
C TYR A 141 -12.22 10.86 9.42
N PRO A 142 -13.17 11.16 10.32
CA PRO A 142 -12.82 11.64 11.65
C PRO A 142 -12.19 10.50 12.46
N THR A 143 -11.16 10.80 13.23
CA THR A 143 -10.54 9.84 14.15
C THR A 143 -10.64 10.31 15.59
N LYS A 144 -10.37 9.41 16.53
CA LYS A 144 -10.24 9.75 17.95
C LYS A 144 -8.78 9.91 18.36
N GLY A 145 -7.84 9.46 17.54
CA GLY A 145 -6.42 9.35 17.87
C GLY A 145 -5.94 7.89 17.89
N PHE A 146 -4.83 7.68 18.59
CA PHE A 146 -4.07 6.44 18.64
C PHE A 146 -4.18 5.78 20.01
N ILE A 147 -4.41 4.47 20.01
CA ILE A 147 -4.33 3.60 21.18
C ILE A 147 -2.96 2.95 21.17
N TYR A 148 -2.18 3.14 22.22
CA TYR A 148 -0.81 2.66 22.30
C TYR A 148 -0.77 1.25 22.89
N SER A 149 -0.23 0.31 22.13
CA SER A 149 -0.05 -1.10 22.54
C SER A 149 1.02 -1.28 23.63
N GLY A 150 1.89 -0.29 23.85
CA GLY A 150 3.07 -0.38 24.71
C GLY A 150 4.21 -1.22 24.11
N HIS A 151 4.02 -1.76 22.90
CA HIS A 151 4.98 -2.64 22.22
C HIS A 151 5.17 -2.15 20.78
N ALA A 152 6.42 -2.10 20.30
CA ALA A 152 6.67 -1.91 18.88
C ALA A 152 6.06 -3.09 18.10
N PRO A 153 5.63 -2.91 16.83
CA PRO A 153 5.18 -4.02 16.00
C PRO A 153 6.26 -5.10 15.99
N ALA A 154 5.87 -6.38 16.08
CA ALA A 154 6.79 -7.46 15.77
C ALA A 154 7.32 -7.22 14.34
N GLY A 155 8.61 -6.97 14.23
CA GLY A 155 9.26 -6.49 13.02
C GLY A 155 9.07 -7.43 11.82
N ASP A 156 9.02 -6.80 10.64
CA ASP A 156 9.37 -7.31 9.31
C ASP A 156 8.50 -8.43 8.69
N THR A 157 7.57 -9.05 9.43
CA THR A 157 6.74 -10.13 8.85
C THR A 157 5.56 -9.64 8.01
N PHE A 158 5.37 -8.33 7.84
CA PHE A 158 4.30 -7.78 6.99
C PHE A 158 4.74 -7.48 5.54
N ASP A 159 5.98 -7.82 5.19
CA ASP A 159 6.44 -7.96 3.80
C ASP A 159 5.86 -9.22 3.13
N ALA A 160 4.61 -9.58 3.44
CA ALA A 160 3.82 -10.38 2.53
C ALA A 160 3.68 -9.55 1.25
N PRO A 161 3.90 -10.15 0.05
CA PRO A 161 3.79 -9.41 -1.20
C PRO A 161 2.44 -8.71 -1.17
N ALA A 162 2.47 -7.37 -1.23
CA ALA A 162 1.30 -6.58 -1.51
C ALA A 162 0.53 -7.37 -2.56
N GLN A 163 -0.69 -7.81 -2.23
CA GLN A 163 -1.57 -8.42 -3.23
C GLN A 163 -1.42 -7.53 -4.45
N PRO A 164 -0.96 -8.05 -5.60
CA PRO A 164 -0.43 -7.22 -6.67
C PRO A 164 -1.43 -6.12 -6.88
N SER A 165 -1.02 -4.89 -6.55
CA SER A 165 -1.70 -3.72 -7.06
C SER A 165 -1.89 -4.05 -8.52
N PHE A 166 -3.12 -4.00 -9.01
CA PHE A 166 -3.37 -4.09 -10.44
C PHE A 166 -2.73 -2.85 -11.06
N GLN A 167 -1.40 -2.86 -11.17
CA GLN A 167 -0.58 -1.84 -11.76
C GLN A 167 -0.56 -2.16 -13.25
N MET A 168 -1.72 -1.95 -13.88
CA MET A 168 -1.81 -1.84 -15.31
C MET A 168 -1.18 -0.50 -15.72
N ALA A 169 0.09 -0.60 -16.12
CA ALA A 169 0.78 0.24 -17.09
C ALA A 169 0.50 1.76 -17.05
N SER A 170 1.18 2.46 -16.15
CA SER A 170 1.77 3.75 -16.56
C SER A 170 3.22 3.49 -16.91
N ARG A 171 3.48 3.32 -18.21
CA ARG A 171 4.85 3.40 -18.75
C ARG A 171 5.34 4.82 -18.47
N THR A 172 6.16 4.93 -17.44
CA THR A 172 6.96 6.12 -17.17
C THR A 172 7.88 6.37 -18.35
N VAL A 173 7.88 7.64 -18.76
CA VAL A 173 8.87 8.27 -19.62
C VAL A 173 10.25 7.90 -19.09
N SER A 174 11.10 7.40 -19.99
CA SER A 174 12.45 6.93 -19.64
C SER A 174 13.36 8.06 -19.20
N ALA A 175 14.24 7.69 -18.28
CA ALA A 175 15.46 8.32 -17.84
C ALA A 175 15.87 9.57 -18.64
N ALA A 176 15.91 10.70 -17.93
CA ALA A 176 17.13 11.47 -17.77
C ALA A 176 18.13 11.32 -18.93
N GLN A 177 18.32 12.37 -19.71
CA GLN A 177 19.26 13.41 -19.25
C GLN A 177 20.68 12.85 -18.97
N ARG A 178 21.05 11.74 -19.60
CA ARG A 178 22.44 11.38 -19.82
C ARG A 178 22.93 12.13 -21.06
N ALA A 179 23.86 13.05 -20.83
CA ALA A 179 24.79 13.60 -21.80
C ALA A 179 24.19 14.61 -22.80
N ASN A 180 23.99 15.85 -22.32
CA ASN A 180 24.24 17.00 -23.17
C ASN A 180 25.72 17.40 -22.99
N ALA A 181 26.36 17.80 -24.09
CA ALA A 181 27.72 18.35 -24.18
C ALA A 181 28.89 17.37 -23.95
N THR A 182 29.53 16.92 -25.03
CA THR A 182 30.97 17.11 -25.35
C THR A 182 31.39 16.15 -26.46
N GLN A 183 31.14 16.48 -27.74
CA GLN A 183 32.01 16.10 -28.87
C GLN A 183 31.54 16.89 -30.11
N LEU A 184 32.06 18.10 -30.30
CA LEU A 184 33.17 18.40 -31.23
C LEU A 184 32.74 18.39 -32.70
N ALA A 185 32.60 19.61 -33.21
CA ALA A 185 32.49 19.96 -34.61
C ALA A 185 33.69 19.47 -35.43
N THR A 186 33.41 18.99 -36.65
CA THR A 186 34.25 18.94 -37.87
C THR A 186 33.29 18.36 -38.94
N ILE A 187 32.92 19.05 -40.02
CA ILE A 187 33.64 19.12 -41.31
C ILE A 187 33.06 20.28 -42.16
N GLN A 188 33.96 21.00 -42.84
CA GLN A 188 33.80 22.13 -43.77
C GLN A 188 33.16 21.79 -45.13
N HIS A 189 32.64 22.81 -45.85
CA HIS A 189 32.83 23.09 -47.30
C HIS A 189 32.44 24.55 -47.64
N GLY A 190 33.30 25.32 -48.34
CA GLY A 190 33.03 26.67 -48.92
C GLY A 190 32.63 26.61 -50.41
N PRO A 191 32.82 27.64 -51.29
CA PRO A 191 32.95 29.10 -51.13
C PRO A 191 31.95 29.97 -51.98
N THR A 192 31.85 31.30 -51.69
CA THR A 192 31.33 32.49 -52.48
C THR A 192 29.81 32.62 -52.80
N ASP A 193 29.08 33.75 -52.86
CA ASP A 193 29.27 35.21 -53.15
C ASP A 193 27.94 36.01 -52.83
N PRO A 194 27.76 37.31 -53.15
CA PRO A 194 27.84 38.51 -52.32
C PRO A 194 26.49 38.99 -51.72
N ARG A 195 25.46 38.16 -51.60
CA ARG A 195 24.09 38.62 -51.25
C ARG A 195 23.68 38.51 -49.78
N GLY A 196 24.59 38.89 -48.88
CA GLY A 196 24.25 39.49 -47.59
C GLY A 196 23.55 38.60 -46.55
N ILE A 197 24.28 37.66 -45.94
CA ILE A 197 23.86 37.05 -44.66
C ILE A 197 25.04 36.95 -43.69
N PHE A 198 24.90 37.76 -42.63
CA PHE A 198 25.48 37.79 -41.28
C PHE A 198 26.96 37.47 -41.02
N THR A 199 27.70 38.53 -40.74
CA THR A 199 28.96 38.56 -39.99
C THR A 199 28.76 38.01 -38.58
N LEU A 200 29.49 36.95 -38.24
CA LEU A 200 29.75 36.55 -36.86
C LEU A 200 31.00 37.28 -36.38
N VAL A 201 30.86 38.08 -35.32
CA VAL A 201 31.98 38.46 -34.45
C VAL A 201 31.66 37.90 -33.09
N ASN A 202 32.46 36.93 -32.65
CA ASN A 202 32.50 36.47 -31.28
C ASN A 202 33.95 36.70 -30.82
N GLU A 203 34.18 37.77 -30.07
CA GLU A 203 35.44 37.98 -29.38
C GLU A 203 35.47 37.14 -28.11
N ALA A 204 36.53 36.36 -28.00
CA ALA A 204 36.84 35.49 -26.89
C ALA A 204 37.46 36.26 -25.73
N ASN A 205 37.27 35.72 -24.53
CA ASN A 205 38.40 35.45 -23.63
C ASN A 205 38.36 33.96 -23.28
#